data_AF-A0A1I8AN81-F1
#
_entry.id   AF-A0A1I8AN81-F1
#
_cell.length_a   1.000
_cell.length_b   1.000
_cell.length_c   1.000
_cell.angle_alpha   90.00
_cell.angle_beta   90.00
_cell.angle_gamma   90.00
#
_symmetry.space_group_name_H-M   'P 1'
#
loop_
_entity.id
_entity.type
_entity.pdbx_description
1 polymer ?
#
loop_
_entity_poly.entity_id
_entity_poly.type
_entity_poly.pdbx_seq_one_letter_code
_entity_poly.pdbx_strand_id
1 'polypeptide(L)'
;MQRSIFFIAILIAVFNCGLAFVTTFLFRYVTIAYSNFISQINRAWCYLCCIIAHLIASLLVALLFHFWWVPSSEYPLLSDLPKDTQSMVCYRPVGIELTVVCSFYFAWFACDILFSLLFAGLSIRELRIQSKHMEKKTLSMQRQVLKNLLITAGMSAFVGVLPLIIIIFYVYNNHFPFARAIVSGSLVITLNFGTLYAGLVLVRFKAYREALLNLIRSARNALQVLLGLSKMSNNVSMNTIF
;
A
#
# COMPACT_ATOMS: atom_id res chain seq x y z
N MET A 1 -15.93 -2.12 18.88
CA MET A 1 -15.02 -3.19 18.42
C MET A 1 -14.78 -3.16 16.90
N GLN A 2 -15.80 -3.27 16.04
CA GLN A 2 -15.65 -3.32 14.58
C GLN A 2 -14.78 -2.20 13.97
N ARG A 3 -14.95 -0.93 14.41
CA ARG A 3 -14.16 0.21 13.91
C ARG A 3 -12.66 0.10 14.23
N SER A 4 -12.32 -0.42 15.41
CA SER A 4 -10.92 -0.64 15.81
C SER A 4 -10.28 -1.72 14.94
N ILE A 5 -11.01 -2.80 14.62
CA ILE A 5 -10.55 -3.85 13.70
C ILE A 5 -10.23 -3.26 12.32
N PHE A 6 -11.12 -2.43 11.76
CA PHE A 6 -10.87 -1.77 10.47
C PHE A 6 -9.65 -0.85 10.51
N PHE A 7 -9.50 -0.07 11.58
CA PHE A 7 -8.33 0.80 11.73
C PHE A 7 -7.02 -0.01 11.81
N ILE A 8 -7.00 -1.08 12.60
CA ILE A 8 -5.86 -2.01 12.66
C ILE A 8 -5.58 -2.63 11.29
N ALA A 9 -6.61 -3.04 10.54
CA ALA A 9 -6.46 -3.59 9.20
C ALA A 9 -5.85 -2.59 8.21
N ILE A 10 -6.25 -1.31 8.27
CA ILE A 10 -5.66 -0.23 7.47
C ILE A 10 -4.18 -0.08 7.79
N LEU A 11 -3.83 -0.09 9.08
CA LEU A 11 -2.44 0.03 9.52
C LEU A 11 -1.61 -1.18 9.08
N ILE A 12 -2.14 -2.40 9.24
CA ILE A 12 -1.51 -3.62 8.71
C ILE A 12 -1.24 -3.47 7.20
N ALA A 13 -2.20 -2.96 6.42
CA ALA A 13 -2.02 -2.75 4.99
C ALA A 13 -0.90 -1.75 4.69
N VAL A 14 -0.76 -0.67 5.47
CA VAL A 14 0.32 0.32 5.34
C VAL A 14 1.69 -0.29 5.56
N PHE A 15 1.89 -1.05 6.65
CA PHE A 15 3.18 -1.70 6.95
C PHE A 15 3.54 -2.74 5.90
N ASN A 16 2.56 -3.55 5.49
CA ASN A 16 2.76 -4.51 4.42
C ASN A 16 3.07 -3.84 3.07
N CYS A 17 2.50 -2.66 2.80
CA CYS A 17 2.82 -1.91 1.59
C CYS A 17 4.29 -1.46 1.58
N GLY A 18 4.81 -0.93 2.70
CA GLY A 18 6.25 -0.62 2.84
C GLY A 18 7.13 -1.85 2.60
N LEU A 19 6.83 -2.95 3.31
CA LEU A 19 7.56 -4.21 3.14
C LEU A 19 7.54 -4.73 1.68
N ALA A 20 6.42 -4.53 0.97
CA ALA A 20 6.32 -4.87 -0.45
C ALA A 20 7.24 -4.01 -1.34
N PHE A 21 7.42 -2.72 -1.04
CA PHE A 21 8.39 -1.89 -1.75
C PHE A 21 9.83 -2.34 -1.52
N VAL A 22 10.21 -2.56 -0.25
CA VAL A 22 11.55 -3.03 0.11
C VAL A 22 11.85 -4.36 -0.57
N THR A 23 10.95 -5.33 -0.46
CA THR A 23 11.13 -6.64 -1.10
C THR A 23 11.18 -6.54 -2.62
N THR A 24 10.39 -5.67 -3.25
CA THR A 24 10.45 -5.44 -4.71
C THR A 24 11.83 -4.96 -5.16
N PHE A 25 12.42 -3.97 -4.47
CA PHE A 25 13.76 -3.50 -4.79
C PHE A 25 14.83 -4.54 -4.46
N LEU A 26 14.69 -5.27 -3.36
CA LEU A 26 15.57 -6.36 -2.99
C LEU A 26 15.58 -7.46 -4.06
N PHE A 27 14.43 -8.01 -4.43
CA PHE A 27 14.33 -9.05 -5.46
C PHE A 27 14.91 -8.58 -6.78
N ARG A 28 14.68 -7.33 -7.14
CA ARG A 28 15.23 -6.76 -8.35
C ARG A 28 16.75 -6.70 -8.29
N TYR A 29 17.32 -6.19 -7.20
CA TYR A 29 18.76 -6.16 -7.01
C TYR A 29 19.35 -7.56 -7.12
N VAL A 30 18.80 -8.53 -6.37
CA VAL A 30 19.29 -9.91 -6.36
C VAL A 30 19.15 -10.58 -7.73
N THR A 31 18.07 -10.31 -8.47
CA THR A 31 17.87 -10.85 -9.83
C THR A 31 18.91 -10.31 -10.82
N ILE A 32 19.30 -9.03 -10.70
CA ILE A 32 20.30 -8.42 -11.60
C ILE A 32 21.71 -8.85 -11.20
N ALA A 33 22.05 -8.84 -9.91
CA ALA A 33 23.39 -9.13 -9.41
C ALA A 33 23.72 -10.64 -9.39
N TYR A 34 22.72 -11.48 -9.12
CA TYR A 34 22.90 -12.90 -8.85
C TYR A 34 21.94 -13.76 -9.69
N SER A 35 21.80 -13.44 -10.98
CA SER A 35 20.90 -14.15 -11.90
C SER A 35 21.10 -15.67 -11.91
N ASN A 36 22.36 -16.12 -11.86
CA ASN A 36 22.74 -17.54 -11.82
C ASN A 36 22.33 -18.25 -10.52
N PHE A 37 22.30 -17.53 -9.40
CA PHE A 37 21.85 -18.08 -8.11
C PHE A 37 20.33 -18.12 -8.05
N ILE A 38 19.66 -17.05 -8.50
CA ILE A 38 18.20 -16.96 -8.52
C ILE A 38 17.57 -18.01 -9.44
N SER A 39 18.25 -18.42 -10.52
CA SER A 39 17.75 -19.48 -11.39
C SER A 39 17.75 -20.87 -10.72
N GLN A 40 18.55 -21.07 -9.67
CA GLN A 40 18.61 -22.31 -8.90
C GLN A 40 17.62 -22.34 -7.74
N ILE A 41 17.23 -21.17 -7.22
CA ILE A 41 16.25 -21.09 -6.12
C ILE A 41 14.85 -21.40 -6.63
N ASN A 42 14.17 -22.33 -5.97
CA ASN A 42 12.77 -22.58 -6.22
C ASN A 42 11.92 -21.37 -5.80
N ARG A 43 11.16 -20.82 -6.76
CA ARG A 43 10.28 -19.65 -6.57
C ARG A 43 9.31 -19.79 -5.40
N ALA A 44 8.87 -21.02 -5.10
CA ALA A 44 7.99 -21.30 -3.97
C ALA A 44 8.59 -20.85 -2.62
N TRP A 45 9.90 -21.04 -2.43
CA TRP A 45 10.59 -20.59 -1.21
C TRP A 45 10.63 -19.07 -1.11
N CYS A 46 10.87 -18.35 -2.21
CA CYS A 46 10.82 -16.89 -2.22
C CYS A 46 9.43 -16.38 -1.80
N TYR A 47 8.37 -16.95 -2.38
CA TYR A 47 7.00 -16.59 -2.02
C TYR A 47 6.66 -16.92 -0.57
N LEU A 48 7.07 -18.10 -0.08
CA LEU A 48 6.85 -18.50 1.30
C LEU A 48 7.53 -17.53 2.29
N CYS A 49 8.80 -17.16 2.03
CA CYS A 49 9.52 -16.18 2.84
C CYS A 49 8.81 -14.82 2.85
N CYS A 50 8.29 -14.35 1.71
CA CYS A 50 7.50 -13.12 1.65
C CYS A 50 6.23 -13.22 2.51
N ILE A 51 5.46 -14.30 2.36
CA ILE A 51 4.22 -14.50 3.12
C ILE A 51 4.51 -14.50 4.62
N ILE A 52 5.54 -15.23 5.06
CA ILE A 52 5.94 -15.27 6.47
C ILE A 52 6.32 -13.87 6.97
N ALA A 53 7.13 -13.12 6.21
CA ALA A 53 7.52 -11.76 6.59
C ALA A 53 6.31 -10.81 6.73
N HIS A 54 5.37 -10.88 5.78
CA HIS A 54 4.13 -10.10 5.83
C HIS A 54 3.24 -10.50 7.02
N LEU A 55 3.12 -11.80 7.31
CA LEU A 55 2.36 -12.28 8.48
C LEU A 55 2.97 -11.81 9.80
N ILE A 56 4.30 -11.92 9.95
CA ILE A 56 5.01 -11.44 11.14
C ILE A 56 4.78 -9.93 11.32
N ALA A 57 4.97 -9.13 10.28
CA ALA A 57 4.73 -7.69 10.34
C ALA A 57 3.27 -7.37 10.73
N SER A 58 2.32 -8.10 10.16
CA SER A 58 0.89 -7.93 10.46
C SER A 58 0.55 -8.26 11.92
N LEU A 59 1.09 -9.37 12.45
CA LEU A 59 0.89 -9.77 13.83
C LEU A 59 1.51 -8.77 14.81
N LEU A 60 2.73 -8.28 14.53
CA LEU A 60 3.39 -7.27 15.36
C LEU A 60 2.56 -5.98 15.44
N VAL A 61 2.06 -5.49 14.31
CA VAL A 61 1.20 -4.29 14.27
C VAL A 61 -0.10 -4.56 15.03
N ALA A 62 -0.77 -5.70 14.80
CA ALA A 62 -2.01 -6.03 15.48
C ALA A 62 -1.85 -6.07 17.01
N LEU A 63 -0.79 -6.71 17.51
CA LEU A 63 -0.49 -6.80 18.93
C LEU A 63 -0.19 -5.43 19.53
N LEU A 64 0.64 -4.63 18.88
CA LEU A 64 1.01 -3.30 19.34
C LEU A 64 -0.22 -2.38 19.48
N PHE A 65 -1.16 -2.43 18.52
CA PHE A 65 -2.41 -1.67 18.62
C PHE A 65 -3.42 -2.26 19.60
N HIS A 66 -3.42 -3.57 19.78
CA HIS A 66 -4.26 -4.21 20.78
C HIS A 66 -3.85 -3.76 22.19
N PHE A 67 -2.55 -3.69 22.48
CA PHE A 67 -2.05 -3.20 23.77
C PHE A 67 -2.24 -1.70 23.98
N TRP A 68 -2.24 -0.90 22.90
CA TRP A 68 -2.45 0.55 22.99
C TRP A 68 -3.93 0.96 23.09
N TRP A 69 -4.84 0.08 22.66
CA TRP A 69 -6.28 0.31 22.69
C TRP A 69 -6.82 0.35 24.13
N VAL A 70 -7.74 1.27 24.39
CA VAL A 70 -8.40 1.41 25.70
C VAL A 70 -9.92 1.48 25.50
N PRO A 71 -10.74 0.79 26.32
CA PRO A 71 -12.18 0.97 26.32
C PRO A 71 -12.58 2.43 26.57
N SER A 72 -13.64 2.92 25.92
CA SER A 72 -14.08 4.32 26.08
C SER A 72 -14.47 4.68 27.52
N SER A 73 -14.92 3.69 28.31
CA SER A 73 -15.24 3.84 29.73
C SER A 73 -14.02 4.08 30.62
N GLU A 74 -12.83 3.69 30.17
CA GLU A 74 -11.56 3.78 30.93
C GLU A 74 -10.68 4.92 30.43
N TYR A 75 -11.19 5.78 29.55
CA TYR A 75 -10.40 6.86 28.98
C TYR A 75 -10.10 7.94 30.05
N PRO A 76 -8.83 8.32 30.28
CA PRO A 76 -8.44 9.14 31.43
C PRO A 76 -8.91 10.61 31.34
N LEU A 77 -9.31 11.08 30.15
CA LEU A 77 -9.70 12.47 29.88
C LEU A 77 -11.17 12.53 29.45
N LEU A 78 -12.09 12.17 30.36
CA LEU A 78 -13.54 12.17 30.06
C LEU A 78 -14.08 13.55 29.64
N SER A 79 -13.47 14.64 30.10
CA SER A 79 -13.85 16.01 29.72
C SER A 79 -13.69 16.30 28.24
N ASP A 80 -12.78 15.59 27.57
CA ASP A 80 -12.42 15.84 26.17
C ASP A 80 -13.21 14.94 25.20
N LEU A 81 -14.00 14.01 25.74
CA LEU A 81 -14.84 13.13 24.95
C LEU A 81 -16.10 13.86 24.48
N PRO A 82 -16.44 13.78 23.19
CA PRO A 82 -17.74 14.24 22.69
C PRO A 82 -18.87 13.45 23.35
N LYS A 83 -20.06 14.06 23.42
CA LYS A 83 -21.25 13.42 24.01
C LYS A 83 -21.64 12.09 23.35
N ASP A 84 -21.33 11.92 22.06
CA ASP A 84 -21.52 10.66 21.35
C ASP A 84 -20.21 9.85 21.30
N THR A 85 -20.07 8.92 22.24
CA THR A 85 -18.89 8.05 22.38
C THR A 85 -19.06 6.68 21.73
N GLN A 86 -20.27 6.32 21.28
CA GLN A 86 -20.58 4.97 20.74
C GLN A 86 -19.75 4.64 19.49
N SER A 87 -19.27 5.69 18.83
CA SER A 87 -18.67 5.65 17.52
C SER A 87 -17.13 5.80 17.57
N MET A 88 -16.55 5.99 18.75
CA MET A 88 -15.14 6.35 18.90
C MET A 88 -14.23 5.17 19.21
N VAL A 89 -13.02 5.22 18.67
CA VAL A 89 -11.93 4.32 19.03
C VAL A 89 -10.96 5.12 19.89
N CYS A 90 -10.78 4.69 21.13
CA CYS A 90 -9.92 5.36 22.10
C CYS A 90 -8.56 4.65 22.19
N TYR A 91 -7.51 5.45 22.20
CA TYR A 91 -6.12 5.03 22.40
C TYR A 91 -5.55 5.82 23.56
N ARG A 92 -4.68 5.21 24.37
CA ARG A 92 -4.11 5.88 25.54
C ARG A 92 -3.32 7.13 25.10
N PRO A 93 -3.71 8.36 25.50
CA PRO A 93 -3.16 9.59 24.94
C PRO A 93 -1.82 10.01 25.55
N VAL A 94 -1.43 9.39 26.65
CA VAL A 94 -0.18 9.64 27.39
C VAL A 94 0.32 8.32 27.97
N GLY A 95 1.64 8.20 28.18
CA GLY A 95 2.25 7.02 28.81
C GLY A 95 3.30 6.35 27.93
N ILE A 96 3.85 5.26 28.45
CA ILE A 96 4.92 4.49 27.79
C ILE A 96 4.40 3.81 26.51
N GLU A 97 3.12 3.44 26.48
CA GLU A 97 2.48 2.75 25.36
C GLU A 97 2.47 3.62 24.11
N LEU A 98 2.10 4.91 24.24
CA LEU A 98 2.16 5.87 23.14
C LEU A 98 3.59 6.03 22.62
N THR A 99 4.56 6.19 23.52
CA THR A 99 5.97 6.35 23.16
C THR A 99 6.51 5.12 22.43
N VAL A 100 6.17 3.90 22.88
CA VAL A 100 6.56 2.64 22.22
C VAL A 100 5.94 2.55 20.83
N VAL A 101 4.64 2.85 20.69
CA VAL A 101 3.95 2.84 19.40
C VAL A 101 4.59 3.84 18.44
N CYS A 102 4.69 5.11 18.82
CA CYS A 102 5.27 6.15 17.98
C CYS A 102 6.72 5.81 17.59
N SER A 103 7.54 5.36 18.54
CA SER A 103 8.92 4.93 18.27
C SER A 103 8.99 3.77 17.28
N PHE A 104 8.13 2.75 17.43
CA PHE A 104 8.04 1.63 16.49
C PHE A 104 7.71 2.10 15.07
N TYR A 105 6.75 3.01 14.92
CA TYR A 105 6.39 3.58 13.63
C TYR A 105 7.53 4.36 12.97
N PHE A 106 8.18 5.25 13.73
CA PHE A 106 9.31 6.03 13.22
C PHE A 106 10.46 5.11 12.80
N ALA A 107 10.81 4.12 13.64
CA ALA A 107 11.84 3.14 13.33
C ALA A 107 11.47 2.34 12.07
N TRP A 108 10.22 1.87 11.96
CA TRP A 108 9.76 1.12 10.79
C TRP A 108 9.88 1.93 9.51
N PHE A 109 9.35 3.15 9.46
CA PHE A 109 9.42 3.98 8.25
C PHE A 109 10.85 4.44 7.94
N ALA A 110 11.68 4.70 8.95
CA ALA A 110 13.09 5.02 8.73
C ALA A 110 13.83 3.82 8.11
N CYS A 111 13.62 2.61 8.63
CA CYS A 111 14.15 1.38 8.06
C CYS A 111 13.63 1.15 6.64
N ASP A 112 12.33 1.29 6.41
CA ASP A 112 11.70 1.13 5.10
C ASP A 112 12.31 2.05 4.04
N ILE A 113 12.46 3.34 4.36
CA ILE A 113 13.10 4.33 3.49
C ILE A 113 14.57 3.96 3.26
N LEU A 114 15.32 3.64 4.32
CA LEU A 114 16.74 3.30 4.23
C LEU A 114 16.97 2.08 3.33
N PHE A 115 16.26 0.97 3.58
CA PHE A 115 16.39 -0.25 2.79
C PHE A 115 15.89 -0.06 1.35
N SER A 116 14.79 0.67 1.15
CA SER A 116 14.31 0.99 -0.19
C SER A 116 15.33 1.78 -1.00
N LEU A 117 15.92 2.84 -0.41
CA LEU A 117 16.97 3.64 -1.05
C LEU A 117 18.23 2.81 -1.32
N LEU A 118 18.65 1.98 -0.35
CA LEU A 118 19.80 1.10 -0.49
C LEU A 118 19.61 0.12 -1.66
N PHE A 119 18.52 -0.67 -1.67
CA PHE A 119 18.29 -1.66 -2.72
C PHE A 119 17.97 -1.03 -4.08
N ALA A 120 17.30 0.12 -4.11
CA ALA A 120 17.11 0.90 -5.33
C ALA A 120 18.46 1.38 -5.90
N GLY A 121 19.33 1.94 -5.05
CA GLY A 121 20.68 2.37 -5.42
C GLY A 121 21.54 1.21 -5.93
N LEU A 122 21.54 0.09 -5.22
CA LEU A 122 22.23 -1.13 -5.62
C LEU A 122 21.68 -1.68 -6.95
N SER A 123 20.36 -1.68 -7.16
CA SER A 123 19.75 -2.06 -8.43
C SER A 123 20.20 -1.18 -9.59
N ILE A 124 20.28 0.15 -9.39
CA ILE A 124 20.78 1.08 -10.41
C ILE A 124 22.25 0.82 -10.70
N ARG A 125 23.08 0.67 -9.66
CA ARG A 125 24.52 0.41 -9.78
C ARG A 125 24.75 -0.87 -10.57
N GLU A 126 24.11 -1.97 -10.18
CA GLU A 126 24.32 -3.25 -10.82
C GLU A 126 23.80 -3.26 -12.26
N LEU A 127 22.64 -2.64 -12.53
CA LEU A 127 22.15 -2.50 -13.90
C LEU A 127 23.12 -1.73 -14.80
N ARG A 128 23.85 -0.74 -14.25
CA ARG A 128 24.90 -0.02 -15.00
C ARG A 128 26.10 -0.93 -15.28
N ILE A 129 26.53 -1.73 -14.31
CA ILE A 129 27.65 -2.67 -14.47
C ILE A 129 27.30 -3.74 -15.52
N GLN A 130 26.14 -4.38 -15.38
CA GLN A 130 25.67 -5.43 -16.28
C GLN A 130 25.28 -4.93 -17.68
N SER A 131 25.07 -3.62 -17.84
CA SER A 131 24.66 -3.04 -19.14
C SER A 131 25.62 -3.32 -20.29
N LYS A 132 26.89 -3.62 -20.01
CA LYS A 132 27.89 -3.97 -21.03
C LYS A 132 27.71 -5.38 -21.61
N HIS A 133 27.09 -6.29 -20.86
CA HIS A 133 26.91 -7.69 -21.24
C HIS A 133 25.48 -8.04 -21.66
N MET A 134 24.52 -7.14 -21.41
CA MET A 134 23.11 -7.34 -21.77
C MET A 134 22.80 -6.89 -23.19
N GLU A 135 21.89 -7.62 -23.85
CA GLU A 135 21.31 -7.20 -25.12
C GLU A 135 20.65 -5.81 -24.99
N LYS A 136 20.83 -4.94 -25.99
CA LYS A 136 20.30 -3.57 -26.01
C LYS A 136 18.79 -3.50 -25.73
N LYS A 137 18.02 -4.46 -26.24
CA LYS A 137 16.56 -4.53 -26.04
C LYS A 137 16.21 -4.80 -24.58
N THR A 138 16.80 -5.83 -23.98
CA THR A 138 16.61 -6.19 -22.57
C THR A 138 17.06 -5.08 -21.63
N LEU A 139 18.21 -4.46 -21.91
CA LEU A 139 18.72 -3.34 -21.14
C LEU A 139 17.76 -2.13 -21.15
N SER A 140 17.24 -1.77 -22.33
CA SER A 140 16.28 -0.68 -22.49
C SER A 140 15.01 -0.94 -21.68
N MET A 141 14.46 -2.15 -21.77
CA MET A 141 13.31 -2.57 -20.99
C MET A 141 13.57 -2.49 -19.48
N GLN A 142 14.71 -3.00 -19.01
CA GLN A 142 15.08 -2.95 -17.58
C GLN A 142 15.23 -1.50 -17.08
N ARG A 143 15.91 -0.63 -17.85
CA ARG A 143 16.05 0.79 -17.50
C ARG A 143 14.69 1.49 -17.43
N GLN A 144 13.78 1.21 -18.36
CA GLN A 144 12.44 1.78 -18.35
C GLN A 144 11.64 1.32 -17.13
N VAL A 145 11.67 0.02 -16.82
CA VAL A 145 11.00 -0.55 -15.63
C VAL A 145 11.61 0.03 -14.34
N LEU A 146 12.92 0.28 -14.28
CA LEU A 146 13.59 0.90 -13.12
C LEU A 146 13.20 2.35 -12.93
N LYS A 147 13.21 3.12 -14.02
CA LYS A 147 12.75 4.50 -13.99
C LYS A 147 11.30 4.59 -13.50
N ASN A 148 10.41 3.74 -14.04
CA ASN A 148 9.01 3.72 -13.64
C ASN A 148 8.84 3.32 -12.17
N LEU A 149 9.57 2.31 -11.68
CA LEU A 149 9.52 1.90 -10.28
C LEU A 149 10.05 2.97 -9.34
N LEU A 150 11.17 3.64 -9.66
CA LEU A 150 11.70 4.74 -8.85
C LEU A 150 10.72 5.92 -8.76
N ILE A 151 10.12 6.31 -9.89
CA ILE A 151 9.10 7.37 -9.90
C ILE A 151 7.89 6.95 -9.05
N THR A 152 7.43 5.72 -9.21
CA THR A 152 6.25 5.20 -8.49
C THR A 152 6.52 5.10 -6.98
N ALA A 153 7.69 4.62 -6.59
CA ALA A 153 8.11 4.56 -5.19
C ALA A 153 8.32 5.96 -4.58
N GLY A 154 8.93 6.89 -5.31
CA GLY A 154 9.11 8.27 -4.85
C GLY A 154 7.78 8.99 -4.64
N MET A 155 6.84 8.87 -5.58
CA MET A 155 5.48 9.39 -5.41
C MET A 155 4.75 8.71 -4.25
N SER A 156 4.95 7.40 -4.07
CA SER A 156 4.37 6.65 -2.96
C SER A 156 4.90 7.12 -1.60
N ALA A 157 6.20 7.35 -1.49
CA ALA A 157 6.81 7.89 -0.28
C ALA A 157 6.25 9.29 0.05
N PHE A 158 6.09 10.14 -0.96
CA PHE A 158 5.59 11.50 -0.77
C PHE A 158 4.09 11.56 -0.44
N VAL A 159 3.25 10.78 -1.11
CA VAL A 159 1.79 10.84 -0.94
C VAL A 159 1.31 9.91 0.18
N GLY A 160 2.02 8.81 0.44
CA GLY A 160 1.67 7.84 1.47
C GLY A 160 2.43 8.06 2.77
N VAL A 161 3.75 7.91 2.74
CA VAL A 161 4.59 7.85 3.95
C VAL A 161 4.70 9.21 4.65
N LEU A 162 4.84 10.31 3.89
CA LEU A 162 4.97 11.64 4.49
C LEU A 162 3.72 12.07 5.28
N PRO A 163 2.47 11.96 4.75
CA PRO A 163 1.27 12.22 5.55
C PRO A 163 1.17 11.34 6.80
N LEU A 164 1.61 10.09 6.73
CA LEU A 164 1.63 9.20 7.90
C LEU A 164 2.61 9.67 8.97
N ILE A 165 3.83 10.08 8.59
CA ILE A 165 4.81 10.67 9.51
C ILE A 165 4.24 11.93 10.18
N ILE A 166 3.54 12.79 9.41
CA ILE A 166 2.87 13.98 9.94
C ILE A 166 1.78 13.58 10.94
N ILE A 167 0.94 12.58 10.63
CA ILE A 167 -0.09 12.09 11.54
C ILE A 167 0.54 11.63 12.86
N ILE A 168 1.58 10.80 12.80
CA ILE A 168 2.25 10.26 14.00
C ILE A 168 2.87 11.37 14.83
N PHE A 169 3.53 12.34 14.18
CA PHE A 169 4.12 13.49 14.84
C PHE A 169 3.07 14.32 15.60
N TYR A 170 1.92 14.60 14.99
CA TYR A 170 0.85 15.36 15.65
C TYR A 170 0.03 14.54 16.65
N VAL A 171 -0.04 13.22 16.49
CA VAL A 171 -0.63 12.33 17.52
C VAL A 171 0.24 12.33 18.78
N TYR A 172 1.57 12.28 18.62
CA TYR A 172 2.52 12.38 19.72
C TYR A 172 2.52 13.78 20.34
N ASN A 173 2.43 14.83 19.53
CA ASN A 173 2.39 16.24 19.96
C ASN A 173 0.97 16.83 19.87
N ASN A 174 -0.01 16.13 20.45
CA ASN A 174 -1.43 16.47 20.29
C ASN A 174 -1.83 17.85 20.86
N HIS A 175 -0.97 18.46 21.68
CA HIS A 175 -1.16 19.79 22.25
C HIS A 175 -0.92 20.95 21.27
N PHE A 176 -0.36 20.68 20.08
CA PHE A 176 -0.11 21.74 19.10
C PHE A 176 -1.40 22.30 18.49
N PRO A 177 -1.43 23.62 18.22
CA PRO A 177 -2.59 24.23 17.57
C PRO A 177 -2.83 23.57 16.21
N PHE A 178 -4.11 23.39 15.86
CA PHE A 178 -4.55 22.75 14.61
C PHE A 178 -4.18 21.26 14.44
N ALA A 179 -3.63 20.58 15.45
CA ALA A 179 -3.24 19.16 15.36
C ALA A 179 -4.38 18.28 14.79
N ARG A 180 -5.61 18.46 15.27
CA ARG A 180 -6.80 17.73 14.78
C ARG A 180 -7.07 18.00 13.30
N ALA A 181 -6.98 19.25 12.85
CA ALA A 181 -7.23 19.61 11.46
C ALA A 181 -6.15 19.05 10.53
N ILE A 182 -4.88 19.12 10.94
CA ILE A 182 -3.75 18.59 10.19
C ILE A 182 -3.84 17.06 10.09
N VAL A 183 -4.06 16.36 11.21
CA VAL A 183 -4.24 14.90 11.24
C VAL A 183 -5.40 14.49 10.34
N SER A 184 -6.54 15.19 10.40
CA SER A 184 -7.69 14.91 9.55
C SER A 184 -7.36 15.09 8.06
N GLY A 185 -6.70 16.18 7.68
CA GLY A 185 -6.29 16.44 6.31
C GLY A 185 -5.30 15.38 5.78
N SER A 186 -4.27 15.07 6.56
CA SER A 186 -3.30 14.03 6.23
C SER A 186 -3.94 12.64 6.12
N LEU A 187 -4.90 12.32 7.00
CA LEU A 187 -5.61 11.04 6.96
C LEU A 187 -6.43 10.90 5.67
N VAL A 188 -7.08 11.96 5.20
CA VAL A 188 -7.79 11.95 3.90
C VAL A 188 -6.83 11.63 2.75
N ILE A 189 -5.63 12.22 2.76
CA ILE A 189 -4.60 11.93 1.74
C ILE A 189 -4.18 10.45 1.81
N THR A 190 -3.87 9.95 3.01
CA THR A 190 -3.46 8.55 3.22
C THR A 190 -4.56 7.57 2.82
N LEU A 191 -5.83 7.83 3.15
CA LEU A 191 -6.94 6.94 2.79
C LEU A 191 -7.19 6.89 1.28
N ASN A 192 -6.85 7.96 0.54
CA ASN A 192 -6.94 8.00 -0.91
C ASN A 192 -5.66 7.55 -1.63
N PHE A 193 -4.61 7.20 -0.88
CA PHE A 193 -3.31 6.80 -1.44
C PHE A 193 -3.45 5.63 -2.43
N GLY A 194 -4.23 4.59 -2.11
CA GLY A 194 -4.40 3.42 -2.96
C GLY A 194 -4.95 3.77 -4.35
N THR A 195 -5.93 4.67 -4.43
CA THR A 195 -6.52 5.14 -5.69
C THR A 195 -5.51 5.94 -6.52
N LEU A 196 -4.78 6.85 -5.87
CA LEU A 196 -3.74 7.65 -6.53
C LEU A 196 -2.61 6.74 -7.04
N TYR A 197 -2.21 5.76 -6.25
CA TYR A 197 -1.20 4.77 -6.59
C TYR A 197 -1.63 3.91 -7.79
N ALA A 198 -2.86 3.39 -7.78
CA ALA A 198 -3.40 2.61 -8.89
C ALA A 198 -3.42 3.43 -10.20
N GLY A 199 -3.86 4.69 -10.14
CA GLY A 199 -3.83 5.60 -11.28
C GLY A 199 -2.40 5.80 -11.81
N LEU A 200 -1.43 6.01 -10.92
CA LEU A 200 -0.03 6.17 -11.29
C LEU A 200 0.54 4.92 -11.97
N VAL A 201 0.26 3.73 -11.46
CA VAL A 201 0.68 2.45 -12.07
C VAL A 201 0.08 2.31 -13.47
N LEU A 202 -1.22 2.56 -13.64
CA LEU A 202 -1.89 2.47 -14.94
C LEU A 202 -1.31 3.46 -15.97
N VAL A 203 -0.98 4.67 -15.54
CA VAL A 203 -0.38 5.69 -16.43
C VAL A 203 1.05 5.31 -16.82
N ARG A 204 1.86 4.77 -15.89
CA ARG A 204 3.29 4.53 -16.10
C ARG A 204 3.60 3.21 -16.79
N PHE A 205 2.84 2.15 -16.50
CA PHE A 205 3.14 0.82 -17.02
C PHE A 205 2.26 0.48 -18.21
N LYS A 206 2.85 0.54 -19.41
CA LYS A 206 2.20 0.23 -20.68
C LYS A 206 1.46 -1.11 -20.67
N ALA A 207 2.08 -2.16 -20.13
CA ALA A 207 1.49 -3.49 -20.03
C ALA A 207 0.18 -3.52 -19.22
N TYR A 208 0.14 -2.79 -18.09
CA TYR A 208 -1.07 -2.68 -17.26
C TYR A 208 -2.17 -1.90 -17.98
N ARG A 209 -1.81 -0.82 -18.69
CA ARG A 209 -2.76 -0.05 -19.51
C ARG A 209 -3.36 -0.91 -20.62
N GLU A 210 -2.55 -1.71 -21.31
CA GLU A 210 -3.02 -2.62 -22.35
C GLU A 210 -3.95 -3.69 -21.78
N ALA A 211 -3.60 -4.28 -20.64
CA ALA A 211 -4.45 -5.24 -19.94
C ALA A 211 -5.81 -4.62 -19.54
N LEU A 212 -5.80 -3.41 -18.97
CA LEU A 212 -7.02 -2.69 -18.60
C LEU A 212 -7.90 -2.40 -19.83
N LEU A 213 -7.32 -1.93 -20.93
CA LEU A 213 -8.06 -1.67 -22.17
C LEU A 213 -8.68 -2.95 -22.76
N ASN A 214 -7.98 -4.07 -22.69
CA ASN A 214 -8.50 -5.37 -23.13
C ASN A 214 -9.66 -5.84 -22.25
N LEU A 215 -9.56 -5.65 -20.93
CA LEU A 215 -10.65 -5.94 -20.00
C LEU A 215 -11.89 -5.07 -20.30
N ILE A 216 -11.71 -3.77 -20.54
CA ILE A 216 -12.80 -2.85 -20.90
C ILE A 216 -13.46 -3.26 -22.23
N ARG A 217 -12.67 -3.63 -23.24
CA ARG A 217 -13.20 -4.13 -24.52
C ARG A 217 -14.01 -5.41 -24.34
N SER A 218 -13.49 -6.35 -23.55
CA SER A 218 -14.19 -7.61 -23.24
C SER A 218 -15.51 -7.35 -22.51
N ALA A 219 -15.50 -6.49 -21.48
CA ALA A 219 -16.69 -6.11 -20.74
C ALA A 219 -17.73 -5.40 -21.61
N ARG A 220 -17.28 -4.50 -22.51
CA ARG A 220 -18.16 -3.82 -23.47
C ARG A 220 -18.80 -4.82 -24.43
N ASN A 221 -18.04 -5.77 -24.95
CA ASN A 221 -18.56 -6.79 -25.86
C ASN A 221 -19.59 -7.69 -25.15
N ALA A 222 -19.31 -8.11 -23.91
CA ALA A 222 -20.25 -8.88 -23.09
C ALA A 222 -21.55 -8.10 -22.81
N LEU A 223 -21.43 -6.80 -22.46
CA LEU A 223 -22.58 -5.93 -22.23
C LEU A 223 -23.41 -5.74 -23.50
N GLN A 224 -22.77 -5.60 -24.66
CA GLN A 224 -23.47 -5.49 -25.95
C GLN A 224 -24.25 -6.77 -26.30
N VAL A 225 -23.70 -7.95 -26.01
CA VAL A 225 -24.40 -9.23 -26.19
C VAL A 225 -25.62 -9.33 -25.28
N LEU A 226 -25.48 -8.96 -24.00
CA LEU A 226 -26.59 -8.98 -23.03
C LEU A 226 -27.72 -8.00 -23.42
N LEU A 227 -27.36 -6.78 -23.84
CA LEU A 227 -28.35 -5.80 -24.30
C LEU A 227 -29.02 -6.23 -25.62
N GLY A 228 -28.29 -6.90 -26.52
CA GLY A 228 -28.85 -7.48 -27.74
C GLY A 228 -29.88 -8.58 -27.48
N LEU A 229 -29.60 -9.49 -26.54
CA LEU A 229 -30.51 -10.55 -26.13
C LEU A 229 -31.79 -9.99 -25.47
N SER A 230 -31.65 -8.96 -24.64
CA SER A 230 -32.78 -8.26 -24.04
C SER A 230 -33.73 -7.67 -25.10
N LYS A 231 -33.18 -7.11 -26.17
CA LYS A 231 -33.97 -6.56 -27.27
C LYS A 231 -34.72 -7.64 -28.07
N MET A 232 -34.13 -8.83 -28.26
CA MET A 232 -34.84 -9.95 -28.93
C MET A 232 -35.97 -10.53 -28.07
N SER A 233 -35.78 -10.62 -26.75
CA SER A 233 -36.84 -11.12 -25.83
C SER A 233 -38.11 -10.26 -25.89
N ASN A 234 -37.97 -8.93 -26.00
CA ASN A 234 -39.12 -8.03 -26.04
C ASN A 234 -39.92 -8.13 -27.34
N ASN A 235 -39.27 -8.48 -28.46
CA ASN A 235 -39.96 -8.62 -29.75
C ASN A 235 -40.77 -9.92 -29.86
N VAL A 236 -40.38 -10.99 -29.17
CA VAL A 236 -41.10 -12.28 -29.20
C VAL A 236 -42.39 -12.22 -28.38
N SER A 237 -42.42 -11.41 -27.30
CA SER A 237 -43.61 -11.27 -26.46
C SER A 237 -44.75 -10.46 -27.10
N MET A 238 -44.48 -9.66 -28.15
CA MET A 238 -45.52 -8.82 -28.77
C MET A 238 -46.34 -9.53 -29.84
N ASN A 239 -45.88 -10.69 -30.34
CA ASN A 239 -46.52 -11.41 -31.45
C ASN A 239 -47.43 -12.59 -31.03
N THR A 240 -47.62 -12.83 -29.73
CA THR A 240 -48.43 -13.96 -29.21
C THR A 240 -49.77 -13.55 -28.58
N ILE A 241 -50.22 -12.30 -28.80
CA ILE A 241 -51.56 -11.85 -28.39
C ILE A 241 -52.38 -11.59 -29.66
N PHE A 242 -52.83 -12.66 -30.31
CA PHE A 242 -53.99 -12.69 -31.22
C PHE A 242 -54.56 -14.11 -31.26
#